data_AF-A0A1J3H761-F1
#
_entry.id   AF-A0A1J3H761-F1
#
_cell.length_a   1.000
_cell.length_b   1.000
_cell.length_c   1.000
_cell.angle_alpha   90.00
_cell.angle_beta   90.00
_cell.angle_gamma   90.00
#
_symmetry.space_group_name_H-M   'P 1'
#
loop_
_entity.id
_entity.type
_entity.pdbx_description
1 polymer ?
#
loop_
_entity_poly.entity_id
_entity_poly.type
_entity_poly.pdbx_seq_one_letter_code
_entity_poly.pdbx_strand_id
1 'polypeptide(L)'
;YQSFMLSKLVPVTGNICDSDIGLQADSAEEIAKEVDVIINSAANTTFNERYDVALDINTRGPGNLMGFAKKCKKLKLFLQVSTA
;
A
#
# COMPACT_ATOMS: atom_id res chain seq x y z
N TYR A 1 -21.27 -16.77 -2.13
CA TYR A 1 -20.20 -15.90 -2.69
C TYR A 1 -19.64 -14.94 -1.64
N GLN A 2 -20.46 -14.09 -1.00
CA GLN A 2 -20.01 -13.14 0.02
C GLN A 2 -19.20 -13.77 1.18
N SER A 3 -19.67 -14.89 1.76
CA SER A 3 -18.95 -15.57 2.84
C SER A 3 -17.56 -16.06 2.43
N PHE A 4 -17.39 -16.48 1.17
CA PHE A 4 -16.10 -16.89 0.62
C PHE A 4 -15.14 -15.71 0.41
N MET A 5 -15.66 -14.53 0.04
CA MET A 5 -14.85 -13.31 -0.06
C MET A 5 -14.38 -12.86 1.32
N LEU A 6 -15.30 -12.80 2.29
CA LEU A 6 -14.99 -12.36 3.65
C LEU A 6 -14.01 -13.32 4.35
N SER A 7 -14.01 -14.62 4.03
CA SER A 7 -13.02 -15.55 4.58
C SER A 7 -11.59 -15.35 4.05
N LYS A 8 -11.40 -14.49 3.03
CA LYS A 8 -10.09 -14.21 2.41
C LYS A 8 -9.61 -12.77 2.63
N LEU A 9 -10.46 -11.89 3.17
CA LEU A 9 -10.17 -10.49 3.34
C LEU A 9 -9.80 -10.21 4.80
N VAL A 10 -8.63 -9.63 5.00
CA VAL A 10 -8.19 -9.10 6.29
C VAL A 10 -8.01 -7.59 6.13
N PRO A 11 -8.94 -6.76 6.61
CA PRO A 11 -8.78 -5.31 6.55
C PRO A 11 -7.71 -4.87 7.54
N VAL A 12 -6.88 -3.93 7.13
CA VAL A 12 -5.83 -3.35 7.98
C VAL A 12 -5.89 -1.84 7.87
N THR A 13 -5.88 -1.16 9.03
CA THR A 13 -5.84 0.30 9.09
C THR A 13 -4.44 0.78 8.79
N GLY A 14 -4.32 1.76 7.89
CA GLY A 14 -3.03 2.36 7.52
C GLY A 14 -3.23 3.56 6.60
N ASN A 15 -2.13 4.26 6.34
CA ASN A 15 -2.05 5.40 5.43
C ASN A 15 -0.72 5.36 4.68
N ILE A 16 -0.80 5.34 3.35
CA ILE A 16 0.37 5.19 2.48
C ILE A 16 1.37 6.35 2.59
N CYS A 17 0.93 7.52 3.07
CA CYS A 17 1.80 8.69 3.26
C CYS A 17 2.72 8.54 4.48
N ASP A 18 2.41 7.59 5.38
CA ASP A 18 3.15 7.37 6.61
C ASP A 18 4.22 6.27 6.45
N SER A 19 5.20 6.27 7.36
CA SER A 19 6.19 5.20 7.44
C SER A 19 5.53 3.84 7.64
N ASP A 20 6.04 2.80 6.97
CA ASP A 20 5.45 1.46 7.00
C ASP A 20 3.95 1.48 6.70
N ILE A 21 3.55 2.35 5.76
CA ILE A 21 2.18 2.56 5.29
C ILE A 21 1.17 2.77 6.43
N GLY A 22 1.62 3.35 7.54
CA GLY A 22 0.80 3.68 8.71
C GLY A 22 0.39 2.46 9.54
N LEU A 23 1.05 1.31 9.35
CA LEU A 23 0.82 0.11 10.15
C LEU A 23 1.47 0.22 11.53
N GLN A 24 0.87 -0.44 12.51
CA GLN A 24 1.55 -0.71 13.78
C GLN A 24 2.76 -1.63 13.52
N ALA A 25 3.84 -1.42 14.27
CA ALA A 25 5.12 -2.09 14.05
C ALA A 25 5.00 -3.62 13.99
N ASP A 26 4.28 -4.22 14.94
CA ASP A 26 4.10 -5.68 15.01
C ASP A 26 3.35 -6.21 13.78
N SER A 27 2.27 -5.53 13.37
CA SER A 27 1.51 -5.88 12.16
C SER A 27 2.33 -5.68 10.89
N ALA A 28 3.11 -4.60 10.81
CA ALA A 28 3.99 -4.34 9.66
C ALA A 28 5.02 -5.47 9.49
N GLU A 29 5.61 -5.93 10.59
CA GLU A 29 6.57 -7.03 10.57
C GLU A 29 5.92 -8.36 10.17
N GLU A 30 4.75 -8.68 10.72
CA GLU A 30 4.03 -9.92 10.40
C GLU A 30 3.59 -9.94 8.92
N ILE A 31 2.99 -8.85 8.44
CA ILE A 31 2.55 -8.74 7.05
C ILE A 31 3.75 -8.84 6.11
N ALA A 32 4.88 -8.18 6.41
CA ALA A 32 6.07 -8.24 5.58
C ALA A 32 6.65 -9.67 5.45
N LYS A 33 6.44 -10.55 6.44
CA LYS A 33 6.90 -11.95 6.36
C LYS A 33 6.09 -12.79 5.37
N GLU A 34 4.83 -12.43 5.13
CA GLU A 34 3.88 -13.27 4.38
C GLU A 34 3.50 -12.74 3.00
N VAL A 35 3.77 -11.47 2.69
CA VAL A 35 3.38 -10.87 1.40
C VAL A 35 4.23 -11.39 0.23
N ASP A 36 3.57 -12.05 -0.73
CA ASP A 36 4.12 -12.44 -2.03
C ASP A 36 3.88 -11.40 -3.13
N VAL A 37 2.77 -10.66 -3.08
CA VAL A 37 2.35 -9.73 -4.15
C VAL A 37 1.82 -8.45 -3.55
N ILE A 38 2.27 -7.31 -4.07
CA ILE A 38 1.74 -5.98 -3.73
C ILE A 38 1.13 -5.38 -4.99
N ILE A 39 -0.13 -4.94 -4.88
CA ILE A 39 -0.82 -4.17 -5.91
C ILE A 39 -1.10 -2.79 -5.32
N ASN A 40 -0.36 -1.78 -5.78
CA ASN A 40 -0.61 -0.39 -5.39
C ASN A 40 -1.62 0.24 -6.34
N SER A 41 -2.85 0.38 -5.84
CA SER A 41 -3.92 1.14 -6.49
C SER A 41 -4.29 2.42 -5.72
N ALA A 42 -3.61 2.72 -4.62
CA ALA A 42 -3.88 3.92 -3.82
C ALA A 42 -3.33 5.16 -4.54
N ALA A 43 -4.19 6.15 -4.74
CA ALA A 43 -3.88 7.45 -5.31
C ALA A 43 -4.95 8.48 -4.91
N ASN A 44 -4.58 9.76 -4.92
CA ASN A 44 -5.54 10.85 -5.02
C ASN A 44 -5.78 11.17 -6.50
N THR A 45 -7.00 10.98 -6.97
CA THR A 45 -7.41 11.20 -8.37
C THR A 45 -8.12 12.54 -8.60
N THR A 46 -8.07 13.45 -7.62
CA THR A 46 -8.66 14.77 -7.72
C THR A 46 -7.84 15.66 -8.66
N PHE A 47 -8.44 16.08 -9.77
CA PHE A 47 -7.76 16.85 -10.83
C PHE A 47 -7.26 18.23 -10.39
N ASN A 48 -7.98 18.88 -9.46
CA ASN A 48 -7.65 20.21 -8.96
C ASN A 48 -7.10 20.16 -7.52
N GLU A 49 -6.43 19.07 -7.17
CA GLU A 49 -5.78 18.93 -5.86
C GLU A 49 -4.61 19.91 -5.73
N ARG A 50 -4.36 20.36 -4.51
CA ARG A 50 -3.13 21.10 -4.24
C ARG A 50 -1.94 20.22 -4.53
N TYR A 51 -0.94 20.80 -5.20
CA TYR A 51 0.22 20.05 -5.65
C TYR A 51 0.98 19.34 -4.52
N ASP A 52 1.06 19.95 -3.34
CA ASP A 52 1.73 19.35 -2.18
C ASP A 52 0.99 18.10 -1.67
N VAL A 53 -0.34 18.13 -1.63
CA VAL A 53 -1.17 16.96 -1.28
C VAL A 53 -1.03 15.86 -2.33
N ALA A 54 -1.09 16.21 -3.61
CA ALA A 54 -0.92 15.25 -4.70
C ALA A 54 0.48 14.62 -4.70
N LEU A 55 1.52 15.40 -4.40
CA LEU A 55 2.89 14.92 -4.29
C LEU A 55 3.05 13.95 -3.11
N ASP A 56 2.43 14.26 -1.97
CA ASP A 56 2.49 13.41 -0.78
C ASP A 56 1.87 12.04 -1.02
N ILE A 57 0.67 12.00 -1.61
CA ILE A 57 -0.04 10.75 -1.85
C ILE A 57 0.50 10.02 -3.09
N ASN A 58 0.59 10.68 -4.24
CA ASN A 58 0.84 10.00 -5.52
C ASN A 58 2.33 9.81 -5.85
N THR A 59 3.23 10.52 -5.17
CA THR A 59 4.68 10.36 -5.37
C THR A 59 5.35 9.76 -4.15
N ARG A 60 5.18 10.36 -2.97
CA ARG A 60 5.80 9.84 -1.74
C ARG A 60 5.11 8.56 -1.25
N GLY A 61 3.79 8.45 -1.37
CA GLY A 61 3.03 7.25 -1.02
C GLY A 61 3.57 5.97 -1.68
N PRO A 62 3.62 5.86 -3.02
CA PRO A 62 4.27 4.73 -3.68
C PRO A 62 5.73 4.51 -3.24
N GLY A 63 6.47 5.58 -2.94
CA GLY A 63 7.82 5.52 -2.39
C GLY A 63 7.88 4.84 -1.00
N ASN A 64 6.99 5.21 -0.09
CA ASN A 64 6.85 4.61 1.23
C ASN A 64 6.46 3.13 1.14
N LEU A 65 5.47 2.82 0.29
CA LEU A 65 5.05 1.44 0.04
C LEU A 65 6.16 0.60 -0.59
N MET A 66 6.96 1.17 -1.49
CA MET A 66 8.17 0.52 -2.01
C MET A 66 9.22 0.30 -0.92
N GLY A 67 9.35 1.22 0.03
CA GLY A 67 10.16 1.04 1.24
C GLY A 67 9.72 -0.15 2.07
N PHE A 68 8.41 -0.28 2.32
CA PHE A 68 7.82 -1.43 2.98
C PHE A 68 8.02 -2.72 2.17
N ALA A 69 7.80 -2.67 0.85
CA ALA A 69 7.98 -3.81 -0.06
C ALA A 69 9.38 -4.42 0.01
N LYS A 70 10.43 -3.60 0.22
CA LYS A 70 11.81 -4.07 0.41
C LYS A 70 12.03 -4.87 1.70
N LYS A 71 11.14 -4.72 2.70
CA LYS A 71 11.13 -5.54 3.92
C LYS A 71 10.53 -6.93 3.65
N CYS A 72 9.67 -7.05 2.64
CA CYS A 72 8.98 -8.29 2.30
C CYS A 72 9.88 -9.31 1.62
N LYS A 73 10.33 -10.33 2.37
CA LYS A 73 11.31 -11.33 1.88
C LYS A 73 10.75 -12.30 0.84
N LYS A 74 9.42 -12.50 0.81
CA LYS A 74 8.73 -13.39 -0.13
C LYS A 74 8.22 -12.66 -1.37
N LEU A 75 8.44 -11.34 -1.49
CA LEU A 75 7.85 -10.54 -2.56
C LEU A 75 8.31 -11.01 -3.95
N LYS A 76 7.33 -11.34 -4.79
CA LYS A 76 7.51 -11.78 -6.18
C LYS A 76 7.09 -10.72 -7.20
N LEU A 77 6.11 -9.88 -6.85
CA LEU A 77 5.58 -8.86 -7.74
C LEU A 77 5.17 -7.61 -6.97
N PHE A 78 5.62 -6.46 -7.46
CA PHE A 78 5.09 -5.15 -7.13
C PHE A 78 4.44 -4.56 -8.38
N LEU A 79 3.14 -4.32 -8.34
CA LEU A 79 2.38 -3.73 -9.44
C LEU A 79 1.89 -2.34 -9.05
N GLN A 80 2.28 -1.33 -9.82
CA GLN A 80 1.79 0.04 -9.68
C GLN A 80 0.71 0.30 -10.73
N VAL A 81 -0.47 0.70 -10.30
CA VAL A 81 -1.50 1.24 -11.20
C VAL A 81 -1.16 2.71 -11.49
N SER A 82 -1.08 3.08 -12.77
CA SER A 82 -0.81 4.45 -13.24
C SER A 82 -1.96 4.94 -14.13
N THR A 83 -1.82 6.13 -14.73
CA THR A 83 -2.73 6.70 -15.73
C THR A 83 -1.99 6.96 -17.06
N ALA A 84 -2.74 6.99 -18.16
CA ALA A 84 -2.28 7.37 -19.50
C ALA A 84 -2.43 8.88 -19.75
#